data_AF-A0AA37JZR1-F1
#
_entry.id   AF-A0AA37JZR1-F1
#
_cell.length_a   1.000
_cell.length_b   1.000
_cell.length_c   1.000
_cell.angle_alpha   90.00
_cell.angle_beta   90.00
_cell.angle_gamma   90.00
#
_symmetry.space_group_name_H-M   'P 1'
#
loop_
_entity.id
_entity.type
_entity.pdbx_description
1 polymer ?
#
loop_
_entity_poly.entity_id
_entity_poly.type
_entity_poly.pdbx_seq_one_letter_code
_entity_poly.pdbx_strand_id
1 'polypeptide(L)'
;MNSRDYWQKRSEDRFLKAEADIVEAQKTLAQSFERARREIQSQIDAFYGRYARNNAVSLSEAQKALSLAELRDFKDDLAAFRKLALDSMSTFNLELENLSAQARVTRLQALKCRMDAVVERLYISQRELIGGTAVEVYSDQYHRTLFDVDQYTGFHAEFARINDAAVKRLLDYPFDGLMFSTRLWRQSEDLKPQIQQLVNRMFVTGKPPQDFADELAARFGVKAKEAYRLLYTEGAFVAEQATLDAYREDEIGRYQYTAALDAKTCETCGELDGKEFAVKDAKPGINYPPMHPWCRCTTVPVVEGVGQEGERFARDGDGNAIEVPSGMTYRQWKEKFIDAGARDGIIEVEEKLGKISQDEGRLLRGKKETAIVYGPDGSTLFVKKGGERSVRFTRREIDLMRGGILTHNHPEDTSFSPADINTLRVSGLAEMRAITSGGVYRMRPPVHWDTAFNTREKIEAEYARLEQLIEPKVWARCEAGEISVAEYNRIYQHQVVSALAEAFGLEYSFEEN
;
A
#
# COMPACT_ATOMS: atom_id res chain seq x y z
N MET A 1 28.18 -20.72 -4.83
CA MET A 1 26.97 -19.90 -5.05
C MET A 1 26.96 -19.55 -6.53
N ASN A 2 25.82 -19.68 -7.20
CA ASN A 2 25.70 -19.31 -8.61
C ASN A 2 25.84 -17.78 -8.77
N SER A 3 26.37 -17.32 -9.90
CA SER A 3 26.57 -15.90 -10.21
C SER A 3 25.30 -15.07 -10.01
N ARG A 4 24.16 -15.58 -10.46
CA ARG A 4 22.90 -14.85 -10.43
C ARG A 4 22.35 -14.67 -9.02
N ASP A 5 22.31 -15.74 -8.23
CA ASP A 5 21.87 -15.71 -6.82
C ASP A 5 22.72 -14.79 -5.96
N TYR A 6 24.03 -14.80 -6.22
CA TYR A 6 24.94 -13.89 -5.58
C TYR A 6 24.52 -12.44 -5.86
N TRP A 7 24.40 -12.07 -7.13
CA TRP A 7 24.05 -10.70 -7.52
C TRP A 7 22.67 -10.26 -7.07
N GLN A 8 21.72 -11.18 -7.06
CA GLN A 8 20.37 -10.95 -6.59
C GLN A 8 20.33 -10.67 -5.08
N LYS A 9 20.97 -11.53 -4.29
CA LYS A 9 21.03 -11.37 -2.84
C LYS A 9 21.75 -10.08 -2.46
N ARG A 10 22.85 -9.76 -3.15
CA ARG A 10 23.59 -8.50 -2.92
C ARG A 10 22.77 -7.28 -3.31
N SER A 11 22.05 -7.33 -4.42
CA SER A 11 21.13 -6.27 -4.84
C SER A 11 20.01 -6.05 -3.81
N GLU A 12 19.46 -7.12 -3.24
CA GLU A 12 18.46 -7.03 -2.18
C GLU A 12 19.04 -6.50 -0.85
N ASP A 13 20.20 -6.98 -0.42
CA ASP A 13 20.90 -6.47 0.77
C ASP A 13 21.13 -4.95 0.65
N ARG A 14 21.54 -4.50 -0.54
CA ARG A 14 21.72 -3.08 -0.87
C ARG A 14 20.41 -2.31 -0.85
N PHE A 15 19.35 -2.84 -1.47
CA PHE A 15 18.02 -2.25 -1.44
C PHE A 15 17.49 -2.10 0.00
N LEU A 16 17.56 -3.15 0.81
CA LEU A 16 17.09 -3.13 2.21
C LEU A 16 17.88 -2.14 3.06
N LYS A 17 19.18 -2.00 2.81
CA LYS A 17 20.01 -1.01 3.50
C LYS A 17 19.61 0.42 3.11
N ALA A 18 19.46 0.71 1.83
CA ALA A 18 19.01 2.02 1.36
C ALA A 18 17.60 2.34 1.88
N GLU A 19 16.69 1.36 1.90
CA GLU A 19 15.35 1.52 2.46
C GLU A 19 15.40 1.81 3.97
N ALA A 20 16.28 1.15 4.72
CA ALA A 20 16.46 1.41 6.15
C ALA A 20 16.91 2.86 6.42
N ASP A 21 17.84 3.40 5.63
CA ASP A 21 18.31 4.78 5.75
C ASP A 21 17.18 5.78 5.46
N ILE A 22 16.39 5.51 4.41
CA ILE A 22 15.21 6.31 4.06
C ILE A 22 14.15 6.26 5.18
N VAL A 23 13.91 5.10 5.78
CA VAL A 23 12.97 4.92 6.89
C VAL A 23 13.45 5.63 8.16
N GLU A 24 14.76 5.68 8.41
CA GLU A 24 15.29 6.46 9.53
C GLU A 24 15.09 7.98 9.28
N ALA A 25 15.40 8.46 8.08
CA ALA A 25 15.15 9.84 7.70
C ALA A 25 13.65 10.21 7.74
N GLN A 26 12.75 9.27 7.43
CA GLN A 26 11.30 9.45 7.56
C GLN A 26 10.88 9.82 9.00
N LYS A 27 11.52 9.26 10.02
CA LYS A 27 11.20 9.60 11.43
C LYS A 27 11.50 11.06 11.72
N THR A 28 12.68 11.53 11.31
CA THR A 28 13.10 12.94 11.45
C THR A 28 12.17 13.86 10.68
N LEU A 29 11.79 13.48 9.45
CA LEU A 29 10.81 14.18 8.62
C LEU A 29 9.48 14.30 9.38
N ALA A 30 8.89 13.20 9.84
CA ALA A 30 7.61 13.21 10.54
C ALA A 30 7.64 14.08 11.81
N GLN A 31 8.73 14.02 12.58
CA GLN A 31 8.92 14.85 13.77
C GLN A 31 9.00 16.34 13.44
N SER A 32 9.63 16.72 12.33
CA SER A 32 9.72 18.13 11.91
C SER A 32 8.34 18.72 11.53
N PHE A 33 7.48 17.95 10.85
CA PHE A 33 6.10 18.35 10.55
C PHE A 33 5.28 18.51 11.83
N GLU A 34 5.39 17.56 12.77
CA GLU A 34 4.69 17.65 14.05
C GLU A 34 5.16 18.84 14.90
N ARG A 35 6.47 19.14 14.88
CA ARG A 35 7.02 20.33 15.53
C ARG A 35 6.47 21.62 14.93
N ALA A 36 6.48 21.73 13.60
CA ALA A 36 5.94 22.90 12.90
C ALA A 36 4.43 23.09 13.18
N ARG A 37 3.66 22.01 13.18
CA ARG A 37 2.23 22.03 13.56
C ARG A 37 2.02 22.57 14.97
N ARG A 38 2.78 22.06 15.96
CA ARG A 38 2.70 22.51 17.35
C ARG A 38 3.12 23.96 17.51
N GLU A 39 4.13 24.40 16.78
CA GLU A 39 4.59 25.78 16.80
C GLU A 39 3.51 26.73 16.25
N ILE A 40 2.86 26.38 15.13
CA ILE A 40 1.73 27.16 14.59
C ILE A 40 0.56 27.18 15.58
N GLN A 41 0.22 26.05 16.19
CA GLN A 41 -0.82 26.01 17.23
C GLN A 41 -0.46 26.96 18.39
N SER A 42 0.80 26.94 18.85
CA SER A 42 1.29 27.85 19.89
C SER A 42 1.21 29.32 19.48
N GLN A 43 1.50 29.66 18.22
CA GLN A 43 1.33 31.03 17.70
C GLN A 43 -0.15 31.47 17.75
N ILE A 44 -1.07 30.58 17.40
CA ILE A 44 -2.52 30.83 17.47
C ILE A 44 -2.97 30.97 18.93
N ASP A 45 -2.54 30.08 19.82
CA ASP A 45 -2.92 30.09 21.23
C ASP A 45 -2.39 31.35 21.92
N ALA A 46 -1.14 31.75 21.64
CA ALA A 46 -0.55 32.99 22.14
C ALA A 46 -1.28 34.24 21.62
N PHE A 47 -1.81 34.19 20.39
CA PHE A 47 -2.64 35.26 19.85
C PHE A 47 -3.96 35.40 20.61
N TYR A 48 -4.63 34.27 20.88
CA TYR A 48 -5.84 34.24 21.70
C TYR A 48 -5.57 34.70 23.12
N GLY A 49 -4.48 34.25 23.75
CA GLY A 49 -4.10 34.68 25.11
C GLY A 49 -3.92 36.19 25.25
N ARG A 50 -3.50 36.88 24.18
CA ARG A 50 -3.34 38.35 24.18
C ARG A 50 -4.62 39.12 23.88
N TYR A 51 -5.45 38.62 22.96
CA TYR A 51 -6.53 39.42 22.37
C TYR A 51 -7.94 38.91 22.64
N ALA A 52 -8.10 37.70 23.17
CA ALA A 52 -9.42 37.13 23.39
C ALA A 52 -10.18 37.87 24.49
N ARG A 53 -11.48 38.02 24.29
CA ARG A 53 -12.45 38.40 25.33
C ARG A 53 -13.53 37.34 25.36
N ASN A 54 -13.86 36.82 26.54
CA ASN A 54 -14.79 35.69 26.69
C ASN A 54 -14.42 34.49 25.81
N ASN A 55 -13.12 34.16 25.73
CA ASN A 55 -12.55 33.08 24.91
C ASN A 55 -12.75 33.20 23.38
N ALA A 56 -13.14 34.38 22.88
CA ALA A 56 -13.31 34.63 21.44
C ALA A 56 -12.47 35.82 20.97
N VAL A 57 -11.98 35.74 19.72
CA VAL A 57 -11.39 36.86 18.99
C VAL A 57 -12.19 37.09 17.72
N SER A 58 -12.77 38.27 17.56
CA SER A 58 -13.50 38.62 16.33
C SER A 58 -12.53 38.99 15.21
N LEU A 59 -12.98 38.85 13.96
CA LEU A 59 -12.21 39.33 12.81
C LEU A 59 -11.85 40.83 12.92
N SER A 60 -12.75 41.65 13.46
CA SER A 60 -12.47 43.08 13.70
C SER A 60 -11.31 43.28 14.68
N GLU A 61 -11.26 42.50 15.76
CA GLU A 61 -10.17 42.55 16.73
C GLU A 61 -8.83 42.12 16.12
N ALA A 62 -8.86 41.08 15.27
CA ALA A 62 -7.67 40.61 14.55
C ALA A 62 -7.19 41.60 13.47
N GLN A 63 -8.08 42.43 12.91
CA GLN A 63 -7.76 43.45 11.92
C GLN A 63 -7.26 44.78 12.53
N LYS A 64 -7.22 44.90 13.87
CA LYS A 64 -6.63 46.08 14.51
C LYS A 64 -5.13 46.18 14.21
N ALA A 65 -4.64 47.41 14.14
CA ALA A 65 -3.21 47.68 14.04
C ALA A 65 -2.47 47.14 15.26
N LEU A 66 -1.24 46.68 15.06
CA LEU A 66 -0.31 46.50 16.17
C LEU A 66 -0.09 47.84 16.89
N SER A 67 -0.01 47.81 18.21
CA SER A 67 0.49 48.92 19.01
C SER A 67 1.98 49.16 18.73
N LEU A 68 2.52 50.30 19.17
CA LEU A 68 3.94 50.64 18.98
C LEU A 68 4.89 49.58 19.58
N ALA A 69 4.54 49.02 20.75
CA ALA A 69 5.32 47.97 21.38
C ALA A 69 5.25 46.65 20.57
N GLU A 70 4.04 46.21 20.21
CA GLU A 70 3.87 44.99 19.41
C GLU A 70 4.50 45.09 18.01
N LEU A 71 4.46 46.28 17.41
CA LEU A 71 5.11 46.54 16.12
C LEU A 71 6.63 46.49 16.25
N ARG A 72 7.20 46.94 17.37
CA ARG A 72 8.63 46.80 17.65
C ARG A 72 9.02 45.33 17.79
N ASP A 73 8.30 44.56 18.61
CA ASP A 73 8.53 43.12 18.78
C ASP A 73 8.42 42.38 17.43
N PHE A 74 7.41 42.73 16.64
CA PHE A 74 7.24 42.15 15.31
C PHE A 74 8.39 42.53 14.37
N LYS A 75 8.94 43.73 14.44
CA LYS A 75 10.11 44.11 13.64
C LYS A 75 11.36 43.32 14.02
N ASP A 76 11.50 42.91 15.28
CA ASP A 76 12.59 42.02 15.71
C ASP A 76 12.39 40.62 15.10
N ASP A 77 11.15 40.09 15.08
CA ASP A 77 10.81 38.85 14.36
C ASP A 77 11.18 38.94 12.86
N LEU A 78 10.87 40.07 12.20
CA LEU A 78 11.18 40.30 10.78
C LEU A 78 12.68 40.19 10.47
N ALA A 79 13.57 40.57 11.40
CA ALA A 79 15.01 40.43 11.20
C ALA A 79 15.43 38.95 11.14
N ALA A 80 14.87 38.11 12.01
CA ALA A 80 15.08 36.67 11.96
C ALA A 80 14.47 36.05 10.69
N PHE A 81 13.30 36.54 10.28
CA PHE A 81 12.64 36.07 9.06
C PHE A 81 13.37 36.48 7.79
N ARG A 82 14.06 37.63 7.75
CA ARG A 82 14.90 38.02 6.61
C ARG A 82 16.03 37.03 6.37
N LYS A 83 16.67 36.55 7.45
CA LYS A 83 17.69 35.51 7.33
C LYS A 83 17.09 34.21 6.76
N LEU A 84 15.92 33.82 7.25
CA LEU A 84 15.19 32.65 6.73
C LEU A 84 14.80 32.83 5.26
N ALA A 85 14.41 34.04 4.86
CA ALA A 85 14.00 34.38 3.51
C ALA A 85 15.14 34.32 2.48
N LEU A 86 16.41 34.45 2.90
CA LEU A 86 17.58 34.27 2.03
C LEU A 86 17.72 32.82 1.56
N ASP A 87 17.38 31.87 2.43
CA ASP A 87 17.47 30.43 2.15
C ASP A 87 16.14 29.83 1.65
N SER A 88 15.07 30.65 1.69
CA SER A 88 13.72 30.32 1.27
C SER A 88 13.66 30.08 -0.23
N MET A 89 12.94 29.02 -0.61
CA MET A 89 12.66 28.72 -2.02
C MET A 89 11.35 29.35 -2.49
N SER A 90 10.63 30.07 -1.62
CA SER A 90 9.25 30.49 -1.84
C SER A 90 9.06 31.99 -2.06
N THR A 91 7.80 32.40 -2.21
CA THR A 91 7.43 33.83 -2.31
C THR A 91 7.54 34.57 -0.97
N PHE A 92 7.92 33.88 0.12
CA PHE A 92 7.99 34.45 1.47
C PHE A 92 8.87 35.69 1.57
N ASN A 93 9.98 35.77 0.80
CA ASN A 93 10.81 36.97 0.81
C ASN A 93 10.03 38.21 0.34
N LEU A 94 9.25 38.10 -0.74
CA LEU A 94 8.43 39.19 -1.25
C LEU A 94 7.31 39.59 -0.27
N GLU A 95 6.66 38.60 0.35
CA GLU A 95 5.63 38.84 1.37
C GLU A 95 6.21 39.57 2.58
N LEU A 96 7.39 39.15 3.02
CA LEU A 96 8.11 39.74 4.16
C LEU A 96 8.58 41.17 3.86
N GLU A 97 9.15 41.41 2.67
CA GLU A 97 9.57 42.74 2.23
C GLU A 97 8.38 43.72 2.20
N ASN A 98 7.29 43.32 1.55
CA ASN A 98 6.06 44.10 1.47
C ASN A 98 5.51 44.43 2.85
N LEU A 99 5.47 43.45 3.76
CA LEU A 99 4.98 43.65 5.11
C LEU A 99 5.92 44.55 5.93
N SER A 100 7.24 44.41 5.74
CA SER A 100 8.25 45.23 6.43
C SER A 100 8.23 46.70 6.02
N ALA A 101 7.77 47.00 4.81
CA ALA A 101 7.62 48.35 4.28
C ALA A 101 6.32 49.04 4.77
N GLN A 102 5.36 48.30 5.33
CA GLN A 102 4.09 48.88 5.78
C GLN A 102 4.25 49.69 7.07
N ALA A 103 3.75 50.93 7.06
CA ALA A 103 3.69 51.78 8.26
C ALA A 103 2.70 51.25 9.32
N ARG A 104 1.68 50.50 8.88
CA ARG A 104 0.65 49.93 9.74
C ARG A 104 0.46 48.45 9.39
N VAL A 105 0.86 47.58 10.31
CA VAL A 105 0.65 46.13 10.24
C VAL A 105 -0.48 45.75 11.18
N THR A 106 -1.41 44.92 10.70
CA THR A 106 -2.50 44.38 11.53
C THR A 106 -2.03 43.16 12.32
N ARG A 107 -2.71 42.85 13.43
CA ARG A 107 -2.45 41.65 14.23
C ARG A 107 -2.59 40.37 13.40
N LEU A 108 -3.59 40.30 12.54
CA LEU A 108 -3.79 39.17 11.62
C LEU A 108 -2.63 39.02 10.63
N GLN A 109 -2.15 40.11 10.03
CA GLN A 109 -0.99 40.05 9.12
C GLN A 109 0.27 39.58 9.84
N ALA A 110 0.51 40.06 11.06
CA ALA A 110 1.65 39.62 11.87
C ALA A 110 1.56 38.13 12.23
N LEU A 111 0.36 37.65 12.62
CA LEU A 111 0.14 36.23 12.90
C LEU A 111 0.39 35.36 11.66
N LYS A 112 -0.14 35.76 10.49
CA LYS A 112 0.09 35.06 9.22
C LYS A 112 1.56 34.97 8.88
N CYS A 113 2.27 36.10 8.92
CA CYS A 113 3.71 36.13 8.66
C CYS A 113 4.51 35.19 9.59
N ARG A 114 4.16 35.11 10.88
CA ARG A 114 4.81 34.17 11.81
C ARG A 114 4.54 32.72 11.44
N MET A 115 3.31 32.37 11.07
CA MET A 115 2.97 31.01 10.64
C MET A 115 3.67 30.65 9.34
N ASP A 116 3.71 31.57 8.38
CA ASP A 116 4.41 31.37 7.10
C ASP A 116 5.91 31.15 7.34
N ALA A 117 6.51 31.88 8.29
CA ALA A 117 7.91 31.65 8.70
C ALA A 117 8.15 30.24 9.29
N VAL A 118 7.19 29.68 10.03
CA VAL A 118 7.28 28.29 10.53
C VAL A 118 7.26 27.30 9.37
N VAL A 119 6.36 27.50 8.41
CA VAL A 119 6.26 26.66 7.20
C VAL A 119 7.55 26.75 6.37
N GLU A 120 8.12 27.94 6.21
CA GLU A 120 9.38 28.11 5.49
C GLU A 120 10.53 27.36 6.14
N ARG A 121 10.66 27.47 7.47
CA ARG A 121 11.69 26.75 8.21
C ARG A 121 11.53 25.23 8.07
N LEU A 122 10.29 24.75 8.09
CA LEU A 122 9.98 23.35 7.85
C LEU A 122 10.51 22.89 6.49
N TYR A 123 10.17 23.57 5.40
CA TYR A 123 10.57 23.14 4.05
C TYR A 123 12.06 23.37 3.73
N ILE A 124 12.71 24.36 4.34
CA ILE A 124 14.18 24.48 4.32
C ILE A 124 14.81 23.24 4.98
N SER A 125 14.34 22.85 6.17
CA SER A 125 14.84 21.64 6.84
C SER A 125 14.56 20.35 6.06
N GLN A 126 13.44 20.27 5.32
CA GLN A 126 13.16 19.12 4.45
C GLN A 126 14.17 19.02 3.30
N ARG A 127 14.51 20.16 2.68
CA ARG A 127 15.51 20.19 1.61
C ARG A 127 16.86 19.70 2.11
N GLU A 128 17.27 20.15 3.30
CA GLU A 128 18.54 19.73 3.92
C GLU A 128 18.54 18.24 4.27
N LEU A 129 17.46 17.75 4.89
CA LEU A 129 17.32 16.34 5.26
C LEU A 129 17.36 15.43 4.03
N ILE A 130 16.51 15.69 3.03
CA ILE A 130 16.45 14.89 1.80
C ILE A 130 17.79 14.96 1.06
N GLY A 131 18.39 16.15 0.96
CA GLY A 131 19.69 16.34 0.32
C GLY A 131 20.83 15.63 1.04
N GLY A 132 20.82 15.60 2.38
CA GLY A 132 21.79 14.86 3.19
C GLY A 132 21.64 13.35 3.05
N THR A 133 20.42 12.84 3.21
CA THR A 133 20.11 11.41 3.04
C THR A 133 20.47 10.92 1.63
N ALA A 134 20.25 11.72 0.60
CA ALA A 134 20.68 11.38 -0.76
C ALA A 134 22.20 11.17 -0.86
N VAL A 135 23.01 12.04 -0.26
CA VAL A 135 24.47 11.90 -0.25
C VAL A 135 24.91 10.63 0.46
N GLU A 136 24.30 10.34 1.62
CA GLU A 136 24.61 9.14 2.41
C GLU A 136 24.24 7.86 1.65
N VAL A 137 23.01 7.79 1.13
CA VAL A 137 22.51 6.64 0.36
C VAL A 137 23.33 6.43 -0.89
N TYR A 138 23.67 7.48 -1.64
CA TYR A 138 24.53 7.36 -2.82
C TYR A 138 25.87 6.75 -2.45
N SER A 139 26.50 7.27 -1.40
CA SER A 139 27.84 6.89 -0.99
C SER A 139 27.92 5.43 -0.56
N ASP A 140 27.01 5.02 0.32
CA ASP A 140 26.94 3.63 0.79
C ASP A 140 26.61 2.68 -0.38
N GLN A 141 25.66 3.04 -1.24
CA GLN A 141 25.25 2.20 -2.36
C GLN A 141 26.35 2.03 -3.42
N TYR A 142 27.06 3.12 -3.76
CA TYR A 142 28.18 3.10 -4.70
C TYR A 142 29.29 2.16 -4.20
N HIS A 143 29.75 2.37 -2.96
CA HIS A 143 30.82 1.57 -2.38
C HIS A 143 30.45 0.11 -2.15
N ARG A 144 29.20 -0.18 -1.75
CA ARG A 144 28.71 -1.57 -1.64
C ARG A 144 28.67 -2.26 -2.99
N THR A 145 28.25 -1.55 -4.04
CA THR A 145 28.17 -2.13 -5.38
C THR A 145 29.55 -2.51 -5.89
N LEU A 146 30.53 -1.59 -5.79
CA LEU A 146 31.93 -1.88 -6.13
C LEU A 146 32.50 -3.03 -5.29
N PHE A 147 32.27 -3.02 -3.97
CA PHE A 147 32.71 -4.11 -3.09
C PHE A 147 32.13 -5.47 -3.53
N ASP A 148 30.87 -5.51 -3.95
CA ASP A 148 30.24 -6.74 -4.43
C ASP A 148 30.84 -7.23 -5.75
N VAL A 149 31.24 -6.31 -6.64
CA VAL A 149 31.96 -6.63 -7.89
C VAL A 149 33.35 -7.15 -7.60
N ASP A 150 34.08 -6.51 -6.70
CA ASP A 150 35.39 -6.93 -6.25
C ASP A 150 35.36 -8.33 -5.62
N GLN A 151 34.40 -8.57 -4.70
CA GLN A 151 34.24 -9.87 -4.06
C GLN A 151 33.91 -10.97 -5.07
N TYR A 152 33.18 -10.65 -6.14
CA TYR A 152 32.83 -11.60 -7.19
C TYR A 152 33.98 -11.86 -8.17
N THR A 153 34.68 -10.81 -8.60
CA THR A 153 35.74 -10.89 -9.61
C THR A 153 37.10 -11.30 -9.04
N GLY A 154 37.31 -11.13 -7.73
CA GLY A 154 38.58 -11.37 -7.06
C GLY A 154 39.67 -10.35 -7.41
N PHE A 155 39.28 -9.24 -8.04
CA PHE A 155 40.16 -8.12 -8.41
C PHE A 155 39.73 -6.88 -7.61
N HIS A 156 40.70 -6.05 -7.22
CA HIS A 156 40.45 -4.80 -6.50
C HIS A 156 41.03 -3.65 -7.32
N ALA A 157 40.16 -2.79 -7.86
CA ALA A 157 40.56 -1.53 -8.48
C ALA A 157 40.60 -0.40 -7.44
N GLU A 158 41.51 0.57 -7.61
CA GLU A 158 41.43 1.83 -6.87
C GLU A 158 40.28 2.66 -7.45
N PHE A 159 39.23 2.90 -6.66
CA PHE A 159 38.02 3.63 -7.09
C PHE A 159 38.06 5.12 -6.77
N ALA A 160 37.40 5.92 -7.61
CA ALA A 160 37.31 7.37 -7.45
C ALA A 160 36.57 7.79 -6.16
N ARG A 161 36.99 8.93 -5.58
CA ARG A 161 36.28 9.56 -4.46
C ARG A 161 34.98 10.20 -4.92
N ILE A 162 33.91 9.98 -4.15
CA ILE A 162 32.59 10.56 -4.40
C ILE A 162 32.63 12.08 -4.15
N ASN A 163 32.00 12.83 -5.04
CA ASN A 163 31.83 14.28 -4.89
C ASN A 163 30.39 14.59 -4.47
N ASP A 164 30.20 15.01 -3.23
CA ASP A 164 28.88 15.36 -2.68
C ASP A 164 28.11 16.38 -3.54
N ALA A 165 28.82 17.33 -4.17
CA ALA A 165 28.20 18.31 -5.05
C ALA A 165 27.69 17.68 -6.36
N ALA A 166 28.33 16.60 -6.83
CA ALA A 166 27.82 15.83 -7.96
C ALA A 166 26.57 15.04 -7.58
N VAL A 167 26.54 14.43 -6.39
CA VAL A 167 25.36 13.71 -5.89
C VAL A 167 24.18 14.66 -5.70
N LYS A 168 24.41 15.84 -5.13
CA LYS A 168 23.33 16.84 -4.97
C LYS A 168 22.77 17.32 -6.32
N ARG A 169 23.58 17.38 -7.38
CA ARG A 169 23.10 17.68 -8.74
C ARG A 169 22.22 16.57 -9.32
N LEU A 170 22.29 15.33 -8.83
CA LEU A 170 21.34 14.29 -9.23
C LEU A 170 19.93 14.64 -8.79
N LEU A 171 19.76 15.29 -7.63
CA LEU A 171 18.44 15.75 -7.18
C LEU A 171 17.86 16.86 -8.07
N ASP A 172 18.70 17.58 -8.80
CA ASP A 172 18.26 18.55 -9.81
C ASP A 172 17.74 17.89 -11.10
N TYR A 173 17.87 16.56 -11.23
CA TYR A 173 17.27 15.83 -12.32
C TYR A 173 15.73 15.89 -12.20
N PRO A 174 15.00 16.32 -13.25
CA PRO A 174 13.54 16.43 -13.21
C PRO A 174 12.90 15.04 -13.42
N PHE A 175 13.18 14.10 -12.52
CA PHE A 175 12.51 12.80 -12.50
C PHE A 175 11.00 13.04 -12.45
N ASP A 176 10.19 12.42 -13.31
CA ASP A 176 8.75 12.66 -13.41
C ASP A 176 8.38 14.16 -13.62
N GLY A 177 9.20 14.88 -14.39
CA GLY A 177 8.91 16.20 -14.94
C GLY A 177 9.17 17.40 -14.03
N LEU A 178 9.57 17.20 -12.76
CA LEU A 178 9.89 18.28 -11.82
C LEU A 178 11.10 17.92 -10.96
N MET A 179 11.91 18.92 -10.65
CA MET A 179 12.96 18.81 -9.63
C MET A 179 12.35 18.65 -8.24
N PHE A 180 13.06 17.95 -7.34
CA PHE A 180 12.59 17.77 -5.96
C PHE A 180 12.40 19.10 -5.22
N SER A 181 13.30 20.07 -5.45
CA SER A 181 13.26 21.41 -4.86
C SER A 181 11.98 22.15 -5.26
N THR A 182 11.60 22.05 -6.53
CA THR A 182 10.32 22.58 -7.06
C THR A 182 9.11 21.90 -6.41
N ARG A 183 9.18 20.60 -6.12
CA ARG A 183 8.11 19.88 -5.40
C ARG A 183 7.96 20.38 -3.97
N LEU A 184 9.06 20.51 -3.22
CA LEU A 184 9.05 21.05 -1.85
C LEU A 184 8.52 22.49 -1.83
N TRP A 185 8.94 23.31 -2.80
CA TRP A 185 8.41 24.67 -2.96
C TRP A 185 6.89 24.67 -3.14
N ARG A 186 6.35 23.87 -4.08
CA ARG A 186 4.90 23.77 -4.30
C ARG A 186 4.14 23.31 -3.06
N GLN A 187 4.72 22.38 -2.29
CA GLN A 187 4.10 21.93 -1.03
C GLN A 187 4.05 23.06 0.02
N SER A 188 5.08 23.91 0.09
CA SER A 188 5.07 25.11 0.94
C SER A 188 3.97 26.08 0.52
N GLU A 189 3.92 26.41 -0.78
CA GLU A 189 2.95 27.37 -1.33
C GLU A 189 1.50 26.87 -1.30
N ASP A 190 1.28 25.56 -1.19
CA ASP A 190 -0.04 24.99 -0.96
C ASP A 190 -0.42 24.96 0.54
N LEU A 191 0.54 24.74 1.44
CA LEU A 191 0.26 24.65 2.88
C LEU A 191 -0.05 26.01 3.52
N LYS A 192 0.66 27.09 3.13
CA LYS A 192 0.43 28.42 3.74
C LYS A 192 -1.00 28.93 3.54
N PRO A 193 -1.57 28.98 2.32
CA PRO A 193 -2.93 29.50 2.12
C PRO A 193 -3.97 28.67 2.87
N GLN A 194 -3.73 27.36 2.98
CA GLN A 194 -4.58 26.44 3.74
C GLN A 194 -4.62 26.78 5.24
N ILE A 195 -3.47 27.06 5.86
CA ILE A 195 -3.39 27.52 7.25
C ILE A 195 -4.07 28.89 7.40
N GLN A 196 -3.79 29.81 6.49
CA GLN A 196 -4.37 31.16 6.52
C GLN A 196 -5.90 31.14 6.40
N GLN A 197 -6.46 30.26 5.56
CA GLN A 197 -7.91 30.07 5.42
C GLN A 197 -8.53 29.53 6.72
N LEU A 198 -7.89 28.54 7.34
CA LEU A 198 -8.33 27.98 8.62
C LEU A 198 -8.36 29.07 9.71
N VAL A 199 -7.30 29.87 9.80
CA VAL A 199 -7.21 30.98 10.77
C VAL A 199 -8.23 32.09 10.48
N ASN A 200 -8.45 32.45 9.22
CA ASN A 200 -9.51 33.41 8.86
C ASN A 200 -10.89 32.91 9.29
N ARG A 201 -11.21 31.64 9.04
CA ARG A 201 -12.50 31.05 9.41
C ARG A 201 -12.69 30.99 10.92
N MET A 202 -11.61 30.72 11.66
CA MET A 202 -11.60 30.80 13.12
C MET A 202 -12.07 32.19 13.62
N PHE A 203 -11.51 33.27 13.07
CA PHE A 203 -11.91 34.63 13.45
C PHE A 203 -13.29 35.06 12.96
N VAL A 204 -13.73 34.55 11.80
CA VAL A 204 -15.08 34.82 11.28
C VAL A 204 -16.14 34.13 12.13
N THR A 205 -15.87 32.90 12.57
CA THR A 205 -16.80 32.11 13.39
C THR A 205 -16.73 32.47 14.88
N GLY A 206 -15.65 33.11 15.32
CA GLY A 206 -15.41 33.44 16.73
C GLY A 206 -15.16 32.22 17.62
N LYS A 207 -14.94 31.05 17.01
CA LYS A 207 -14.68 29.78 17.70
C LYS A 207 -13.23 29.73 18.20
N PRO A 208 -12.99 29.04 19.33
CA PRO A 208 -11.66 29.00 19.93
C PRO A 208 -10.72 28.06 19.13
N PRO A 209 -9.39 28.16 19.31
CA PRO A 209 -8.41 27.41 18.52
C PRO A 209 -8.56 25.89 18.58
N GLN A 210 -9.08 25.35 19.70
CA GLN A 210 -9.25 23.92 19.93
C GLN A 210 -10.17 23.28 18.88
N ASP A 211 -11.19 23.99 18.42
CA ASP A 211 -12.14 23.52 17.41
C ASP A 211 -11.51 23.31 16.02
N PHE A 212 -10.29 23.82 15.80
CA PHE A 212 -9.58 23.72 14.52
C PHE A 212 -8.28 22.90 14.59
N ALA A 213 -7.91 22.42 15.79
CA ALA A 213 -6.65 21.72 16.01
C ALA A 213 -6.55 20.43 15.18
N ASP A 214 -7.64 19.66 15.08
CA ASP A 214 -7.69 18.42 14.30
C ASP A 214 -7.60 18.67 12.80
N GLU A 215 -8.21 19.75 12.30
CA GLU A 215 -8.11 20.12 10.90
C GLU A 215 -6.70 20.60 10.54
N LEU A 216 -6.05 21.37 11.42
CA LEU A 216 -4.65 21.74 11.27
C LEU A 216 -3.76 20.47 11.26
N ALA A 217 -4.01 19.51 12.15
CA ALA A 217 -3.30 18.25 12.18
C ALA A 217 -3.49 17.42 10.91
N ALA A 218 -4.71 17.36 10.37
CA ALA A 218 -4.98 16.66 9.12
C ALA A 218 -4.18 17.26 7.94
N ARG A 219 -4.14 18.59 7.81
CA ARG A 219 -3.38 19.28 6.76
C ARG A 219 -1.88 18.97 6.84
N PHE A 220 -1.30 19.04 8.04
CA PHE A 220 0.09 18.66 8.27
C PHE A 220 0.35 17.17 8.00
N GLY A 221 -0.60 16.29 8.35
CA GLY A 221 -0.50 14.85 8.09
C GLY A 221 -0.49 14.52 6.59
N VAL A 222 -1.26 15.23 5.77
CA VAL A 222 -1.21 15.10 4.31
C VAL A 222 0.15 15.53 3.77
N LYS A 223 0.66 16.70 4.19
CA LYS A 223 1.97 17.19 3.75
C LYS A 223 3.14 16.33 4.20
N ALA A 224 3.08 15.75 5.40
CA ALA A 224 4.07 14.78 5.85
C ALA A 224 4.10 13.53 4.95
N LYS A 225 2.94 13.03 4.50
CA LYS A 225 2.87 11.90 3.56
C LYS A 225 3.42 12.26 2.17
N GLU A 226 3.09 13.44 1.67
CA GLU A 226 3.63 13.94 0.38
C GLU A 226 5.15 14.11 0.42
N ALA A 227 5.69 14.64 1.52
CA ALA A 227 7.12 14.80 1.72
C ALA A 227 7.83 13.45 1.90
N TYR A 228 7.21 12.48 2.57
CA TYR A 228 7.75 11.12 2.67
C TYR A 228 7.83 10.43 1.31
N ARG A 229 6.78 10.53 0.48
CA ARG A 229 6.82 10.03 -0.91
C ARG A 229 8.00 10.63 -1.68
N LEU A 230 8.24 11.92 -1.50
CA LEU A 230 9.36 12.60 -2.15
C LEU A 230 10.69 12.04 -1.66
N LEU A 231 10.92 12.02 -0.34
CA LEU A 231 12.12 11.45 0.27
C LEU A 231 12.41 10.03 -0.25
N TYR A 232 11.39 9.16 -0.30
CA TYR A 232 11.55 7.79 -0.79
C TYR A 232 11.93 7.75 -2.28
N THR A 233 11.25 8.54 -3.11
CA THR A 233 11.47 8.54 -4.56
C THR A 233 12.84 9.08 -4.92
N GLU A 234 13.26 10.18 -4.30
CA GLU A 234 14.58 10.76 -4.51
C GLU A 234 15.68 9.84 -3.96
N GLY A 235 15.46 9.20 -2.80
CA GLY A 235 16.40 8.22 -2.24
C GLY A 235 16.59 7.00 -3.16
N ALA A 236 15.49 6.43 -3.68
CA ALA A 236 15.54 5.33 -4.64
C ALA A 236 16.23 5.75 -5.95
N PHE A 237 15.95 6.95 -6.45
CA PHE A 237 16.62 7.50 -7.64
C PHE A 237 18.13 7.56 -7.45
N VAL A 238 18.57 8.14 -6.33
CA VAL A 238 19.98 8.34 -6.04
C VAL A 238 20.71 7.01 -5.78
N ALA A 239 20.07 6.04 -5.12
CA ALA A 239 20.62 4.69 -4.94
C ALA A 239 20.84 3.98 -6.30
N GLU A 240 19.89 4.07 -7.22
CA GLU A 240 20.04 3.44 -8.52
C GLU A 240 21.06 4.20 -9.39
N GLN A 241 21.15 5.52 -9.31
CA GLN A 241 22.25 6.25 -9.97
C GLN A 241 23.63 5.83 -9.43
N ALA A 242 23.77 5.63 -8.12
CA ALA A 242 25.01 5.13 -7.52
C ALA A 242 25.38 3.73 -8.05
N THR A 243 24.38 2.86 -8.18
CA THR A 243 24.56 1.51 -8.75
C THR A 243 25.02 1.58 -10.21
N LEU A 244 24.39 2.46 -11.00
CA LEU A 244 24.74 2.66 -12.41
C LEU A 244 26.16 3.22 -12.58
N ASP A 245 26.56 4.15 -11.74
CA ASP A 245 27.91 4.73 -11.77
C ASP A 245 28.96 3.71 -11.35
N ALA A 246 28.66 2.85 -10.37
CA ALA A 246 29.53 1.72 -10.03
C ALA A 246 29.68 0.73 -11.21
N TYR A 247 28.59 0.43 -11.93
CA TYR A 247 28.66 -0.40 -13.14
C TYR A 247 29.55 0.22 -14.22
N ARG A 248 29.56 1.55 -14.34
CA ARG A 248 30.43 2.25 -15.30
C ARG A 248 31.91 2.20 -14.88
N GLU A 249 32.19 2.36 -13.59
CA GLU A 249 33.53 2.30 -13.02
C GLU A 249 34.15 0.91 -13.24
N ASP A 250 33.38 -0.17 -13.00
CA ASP A 250 33.84 -1.56 -13.19
C ASP A 250 33.67 -2.08 -14.62
N GLU A 251 33.47 -1.18 -15.59
CA GLU A 251 33.33 -1.48 -17.03
C GLU A 251 32.26 -2.55 -17.36
N ILE A 252 31.21 -2.65 -16.54
CA ILE A 252 30.11 -3.58 -16.74
C ILE A 252 29.30 -3.13 -17.96
N GLY A 253 29.25 -3.97 -19.00
CA GLY A 253 28.61 -3.62 -20.27
C GLY A 253 27.07 -3.70 -20.26
N ARG A 254 26.50 -4.59 -19.44
CA ARG A 254 25.05 -4.89 -19.41
C ARG A 254 24.54 -5.08 -18.00
N TYR A 255 23.29 -4.73 -17.77
CA TYR A 255 22.54 -5.01 -16.55
C TYR A 255 21.23 -5.71 -16.88
N GLN A 256 20.73 -6.50 -15.94
CA GLN A 256 19.38 -7.05 -15.96
C GLN A 256 18.49 -6.24 -15.02
N TYR A 257 17.34 -5.80 -15.52
CA TYR A 257 16.34 -5.13 -14.71
C TYR A 257 15.66 -6.12 -13.77
N THR A 258 15.59 -5.79 -12.48
CA THR A 258 15.03 -6.64 -11.44
C THR A 258 13.88 -5.89 -10.76
N ALA A 259 12.65 -6.24 -11.11
CA ALA A 259 11.49 -5.72 -10.42
C ALA A 259 11.38 -6.32 -9.01
N ALA A 260 10.86 -5.55 -8.05
CA ALA A 260 10.34 -6.16 -6.84
C ALA A 260 9.27 -7.20 -7.26
N LEU A 261 9.29 -8.42 -6.73
CA LEU A 261 8.25 -9.40 -7.02
C LEU A 261 7.23 -9.35 -5.89
N ASP A 262 6.30 -8.39 -5.91
CA ASP A 262 5.21 -8.36 -4.94
C ASP A 262 3.92 -7.77 -5.54
N ALA A 263 2.82 -7.88 -4.80
CA ALA A 263 1.50 -7.45 -5.25
C ALA A 263 1.39 -5.94 -5.57
N LYS A 264 2.36 -5.13 -5.14
CA LYS A 264 2.43 -3.69 -5.41
C LYS A 264 3.34 -3.35 -6.59
N THR A 265 3.99 -4.34 -7.21
CA THR A 265 4.77 -4.11 -8.42
C THR A 265 3.83 -3.80 -9.57
N CYS A 266 4.02 -2.64 -10.18
CA CYS A 266 3.19 -2.17 -11.28
C CYS A 266 3.51 -2.90 -12.58
N GLU A 267 2.59 -2.81 -13.54
CA GLU A 267 2.73 -3.41 -14.86
C GLU A 267 3.99 -2.93 -15.60
N THR A 268 4.30 -1.64 -15.58
CA THR A 268 5.50 -1.06 -16.23
C THR A 268 6.79 -1.69 -15.71
N CYS A 269 6.96 -1.78 -14.39
CA CYS A 269 8.13 -2.43 -13.79
C CYS A 269 8.14 -3.93 -14.08
N GLY A 270 6.97 -4.55 -14.03
CA GLY A 270 6.79 -5.96 -14.31
C GLY A 270 7.14 -6.39 -15.73
N GLU A 271 6.82 -5.57 -16.71
CA GLU A 271 7.18 -5.78 -18.11
C GLU A 271 8.69 -5.72 -18.34
N LEU A 272 9.43 -5.03 -17.48
CA LEU A 272 10.87 -4.87 -17.60
C LEU A 272 11.66 -5.95 -16.85
N ASP A 273 11.04 -6.65 -15.90
CA ASP A 273 11.71 -7.67 -15.09
C ASP A 273 12.36 -8.78 -15.95
N GLY A 274 13.63 -9.03 -15.67
CA GLY A 274 14.47 -10.01 -16.37
C GLY A 274 15.01 -9.52 -17.72
N LYS A 275 14.61 -8.35 -18.23
CA LYS A 275 15.17 -7.80 -19.48
C LYS A 275 16.57 -7.26 -19.24
N GLU A 276 17.45 -7.54 -20.19
CA GLU A 276 18.81 -7.02 -20.20
C GLU A 276 18.92 -5.77 -21.07
N PHE A 277 19.70 -4.80 -20.60
CA PHE A 277 19.97 -3.56 -21.30
C PHE A 277 21.45 -3.21 -21.18
N ALA A 278 21.96 -2.44 -22.14
CA ALA A 278 23.32 -1.94 -22.06
C ALA A 278 23.41 -0.80 -21.04
N VAL A 279 24.48 -0.78 -20.23
CA VAL A 279 24.72 0.27 -19.23
C VAL A 279 24.77 1.66 -19.86
N LYS A 280 25.35 1.77 -21.07
CA LYS A 280 25.40 3.02 -21.85
C LYS A 280 24.02 3.57 -22.26
N ASP A 281 23.00 2.71 -22.34
CA ASP A 281 21.65 3.05 -22.78
C ASP A 281 20.68 3.21 -21.60
N ALA A 282 21.18 3.15 -20.36
CA ALA A 282 20.38 3.29 -19.14
C ALA A 282 19.75 4.68 -19.03
N LYS A 283 18.42 4.71 -18.87
CA LYS A 283 17.59 5.90 -18.73
C LYS A 283 16.54 5.67 -17.63
N PRO A 284 16.65 6.39 -16.50
CA PRO A 284 15.65 6.38 -15.44
C PRO A 284 14.25 6.64 -16.00
N GLY A 285 13.25 5.89 -15.54
CA GLY A 285 11.86 6.04 -16.02
C GLY A 285 11.55 5.36 -17.36
N ILE A 286 12.53 4.74 -18.03
CA ILE A 286 12.35 4.09 -19.34
C ILE A 286 12.81 2.63 -19.30
N ASN A 287 14.10 2.40 -19.01
CA ASN A 287 14.70 1.06 -18.92
C ASN A 287 15.57 0.87 -17.68
N TYR A 288 15.75 1.93 -16.87
CA TYR A 288 16.50 1.91 -15.62
C TYR A 288 15.62 2.44 -14.47
N PRO A 289 15.68 1.85 -13.27
CA PRO A 289 14.88 2.34 -12.14
C PRO A 289 15.40 3.68 -11.60
N PRO A 290 14.57 4.41 -10.82
CA PRO A 290 13.15 4.17 -10.56
C PRO A 290 12.28 4.48 -11.79
N MET A 291 11.13 3.81 -11.89
CA MET A 291 10.18 4.01 -12.99
C MET A 291 9.05 4.98 -12.66
N HIS A 292 8.69 5.06 -11.38
CA HIS A 292 7.56 5.81 -10.88
C HIS A 292 7.81 6.18 -9.40
N PRO A 293 7.02 7.10 -8.82
CA PRO A 293 7.04 7.32 -7.38
C PRO A 293 6.79 6.02 -6.61
N TRP A 294 7.50 5.80 -5.50
CA TRP A 294 7.50 4.52 -4.76
C TRP A 294 8.03 3.31 -5.53
N CYS A 295 8.80 3.51 -6.59
CA CYS A 295 9.46 2.39 -7.27
C CYS A 295 10.48 1.70 -6.34
N ARG A 296 10.41 0.37 -6.33
CA ARG A 296 11.24 -0.53 -5.50
C ARG A 296 12.08 -1.49 -6.33
N CYS A 297 12.18 -1.19 -7.62
CA CYS A 297 12.92 -2.02 -8.56
C CYS A 297 14.37 -1.58 -8.57
N THR A 298 15.24 -2.53 -8.91
CA THR A 298 16.69 -2.36 -8.90
C THR A 298 17.29 -3.09 -10.11
N THR A 299 18.60 -3.18 -10.17
CA THR A 299 19.32 -3.86 -11.23
C THR A 299 20.39 -4.79 -10.69
N VAL A 300 20.73 -5.81 -11.50
CA VAL A 300 21.86 -6.70 -11.26
C VAL A 300 22.80 -6.65 -12.47
N PRO A 301 24.13 -6.73 -12.26
CA PRO A 301 25.07 -6.71 -13.38
C PRO A 301 25.03 -8.03 -14.15
N VAL A 302 25.28 -7.97 -15.46
CA VAL A 302 25.47 -9.15 -16.32
C VAL A 302 26.97 -9.29 -16.60
N VAL A 303 27.62 -10.19 -15.86
CA VAL A 303 29.06 -10.49 -15.94
C VAL A 303 29.29 -11.87 -16.60
N GLU A 304 30.19 -11.95 -17.59
CA GLU A 304 30.49 -13.20 -18.29
C GLU A 304 31.29 -14.17 -17.39
N GLY A 305 30.90 -15.44 -17.30
CA GLY A 305 31.77 -16.48 -16.73
C GLY A 305 31.16 -17.67 -15.97
N VAL A 306 29.92 -17.64 -15.46
CA VAL A 306 29.33 -18.81 -14.74
C VAL A 306 27.79 -18.78 -14.86
N GLY A 307 27.16 -19.93 -15.14
CA GLY A 307 25.76 -20.10 -15.57
C GLY A 307 24.67 -19.61 -14.61
N GLN A 308 23.41 -19.60 -15.07
CA GLN A 308 22.23 -18.93 -14.50
C GLN A 308 21.31 -19.84 -13.64
N GLU A 309 21.72 -20.27 -12.45
CA GLU A 309 20.91 -21.19 -11.62
C GLU A 309 20.87 -20.80 -10.15
N GLY A 310 19.68 -20.42 -9.67
CA GLY A 310 19.34 -20.48 -8.26
C GLY A 310 18.12 -19.61 -7.88
N GLU A 311 18.05 -19.06 -6.67
CA GLU A 311 16.83 -18.51 -6.05
C GLU A 311 16.90 -17.00 -5.75
N ARG A 312 15.72 -16.34 -5.79
CA ARG A 312 15.49 -14.92 -5.50
C ARG A 312 14.30 -14.71 -4.59
N PHE A 313 14.35 -13.66 -3.78
CA PHE A 313 13.19 -13.30 -2.96
C PHE A 313 12.09 -12.64 -3.79
N ALA A 314 10.87 -12.99 -3.45
CA ALA A 314 9.62 -12.44 -3.92
C ALA A 314 8.65 -12.33 -2.73
N ARG A 315 7.45 -11.84 -2.97
CA ARG A 315 6.34 -11.91 -2.05
C ARG A 315 5.20 -12.67 -2.68
N ASP A 316 4.37 -13.29 -1.86
CA ASP A 316 3.11 -13.88 -2.32
C ASP A 316 2.00 -12.82 -2.40
N GLY A 317 0.79 -13.23 -2.81
CA GLY A 317 -0.40 -12.38 -2.87
C GLY A 317 -0.84 -11.80 -1.52
N ASP A 318 -0.35 -12.36 -0.41
CA ASP A 318 -0.61 -11.91 0.97
C ASP A 318 0.50 -10.99 1.52
N GLY A 319 1.59 -10.80 0.75
CA GLY A 319 2.70 -9.90 1.07
C GLY A 319 3.83 -10.53 1.91
N ASN A 320 3.84 -11.84 2.14
CA ASN A 320 4.91 -12.53 2.85
C ASN A 320 6.12 -12.75 1.94
N ALA A 321 7.35 -12.69 2.47
CA ALA A 321 8.55 -13.01 1.70
C ALA A 321 8.61 -14.51 1.37
N ILE A 322 8.90 -14.84 0.12
CA ILE A 322 9.04 -16.20 -0.43
C ILE A 322 10.29 -16.25 -1.32
N GLU A 323 10.88 -17.43 -1.52
CA GLU A 323 11.97 -17.63 -2.48
C GLU A 323 11.40 -18.24 -3.78
N VAL A 324 11.77 -17.69 -4.93
CA VAL A 324 11.38 -18.15 -6.26
C VAL A 324 12.63 -18.37 -7.11
N PRO A 325 12.61 -19.23 -8.14
CA PRO A 325 13.74 -19.37 -9.05
C PRO A 325 14.14 -18.01 -9.61
N SER A 326 15.44 -17.70 -9.61
CA SER A 326 15.99 -16.42 -10.03
C SER A 326 15.63 -16.08 -11.49
N GLY A 327 15.47 -17.09 -12.35
CA GLY A 327 14.98 -16.97 -13.73
C GLY A 327 13.50 -16.63 -13.88
N MET A 328 12.71 -16.62 -12.80
CA MET A 328 11.30 -16.29 -12.84
C MET A 328 11.11 -14.79 -13.06
N THR A 329 10.45 -14.44 -14.16
CA THR A 329 10.09 -13.05 -14.46
C THR A 329 8.86 -12.62 -13.66
N TYR A 330 8.64 -11.32 -13.51
CA TYR A 330 7.44 -10.78 -12.90
C TYR A 330 6.18 -11.26 -13.61
N ARG A 331 6.17 -11.40 -14.93
CA ARG A 331 4.99 -11.92 -15.64
C ARG A 331 4.69 -13.36 -15.24
N GLN A 332 5.72 -14.21 -15.14
CA GLN A 332 5.58 -15.60 -14.69
C GLN A 332 5.21 -15.69 -13.21
N TRP A 333 5.78 -14.84 -12.36
CA TRP A 333 5.44 -14.74 -10.95
C TRP A 333 4.00 -14.23 -10.78
N LYS A 334 3.59 -13.17 -11.49
CA LYS A 334 2.24 -12.61 -11.46
C LYS A 334 1.22 -13.61 -11.99
N GLU A 335 1.46 -14.25 -13.14
CA GLU A 335 0.62 -15.33 -13.66
C GLU A 335 0.42 -16.46 -12.64
N LYS A 336 1.49 -16.86 -11.94
CA LYS A 336 1.49 -17.99 -11.01
C LYS A 336 0.98 -17.67 -9.60
N PHE A 337 1.22 -16.45 -9.10
CA PHE A 337 1.00 -16.06 -7.70
C PHE A 337 -0.04 -14.92 -7.53
N ILE A 338 -0.47 -14.25 -8.62
CA ILE A 338 -1.41 -13.12 -8.61
C ILE A 338 -2.62 -13.32 -9.57
N ASP A 339 -2.41 -13.52 -10.88
CA ASP A 339 -3.44 -13.47 -11.93
C ASP A 339 -4.27 -14.77 -12.06
N ALA A 340 -3.75 -15.92 -11.63
CA ALA A 340 -4.53 -17.16 -11.50
C ALA A 340 -5.74 -17.04 -10.54
N GLY A 341 -5.90 -15.89 -9.86
CA GLY A 341 -7.04 -15.57 -8.99
C GLY A 341 -8.12 -14.66 -9.60
N ALA A 342 -8.03 -14.19 -10.85
CA ALA A 342 -8.80 -13.00 -11.29
C ALA A 342 -9.71 -13.12 -12.55
N ARG A 343 -9.87 -14.28 -13.22
CA ARG A 343 -10.70 -14.37 -14.45
C ARG A 343 -11.50 -15.67 -14.55
N ASP A 344 -12.80 -15.63 -14.25
CA ASP A 344 -13.86 -16.23 -15.09
C ASP A 344 -15.26 -16.03 -14.50
N GLY A 345 -16.20 -15.55 -15.34
CA GLY A 345 -17.62 -15.45 -15.04
C GLY A 345 -18.48 -15.24 -16.28
N ILE A 346 -19.08 -16.35 -16.77
CA ILE A 346 -20.37 -16.43 -17.51
C ILE A 346 -20.24 -15.99 -19.00
N ILE A 347 -20.22 -16.85 -20.04
CA ILE A 347 -21.30 -17.67 -20.64
C ILE A 347 -20.64 -18.82 -21.46
N GLU A 348 -20.46 -20.00 -20.86
CA GLU A 348 -20.23 -21.33 -21.52
C GLU A 348 -20.76 -22.45 -20.57
N VAL A 349 -21.83 -22.15 -19.83
CA VAL A 349 -22.27 -22.91 -18.64
C VAL A 349 -23.28 -24.02 -18.98
N GLU A 350 -24.10 -23.86 -20.03
CA GLU A 350 -25.21 -24.80 -20.28
C GLU A 350 -24.73 -26.19 -20.73
N GLU A 351 -23.63 -26.31 -21.49
CA GLU A 351 -23.08 -27.63 -21.85
C GLU A 351 -22.26 -28.28 -20.71
N LYS A 352 -21.72 -27.50 -19.76
CA LYS A 352 -20.97 -28.02 -18.59
C LYS A 352 -21.88 -28.62 -17.50
N LEU A 353 -23.10 -28.10 -17.33
CA LEU A 353 -24.03 -28.54 -16.27
C LEU A 353 -24.62 -29.96 -16.49
N GLY A 354 -24.70 -30.44 -17.73
CA GLY A 354 -25.29 -31.75 -18.03
C GLY A 354 -24.50 -32.95 -17.45
N LYS A 355 -23.17 -32.84 -17.40
CA LYS A 355 -22.30 -33.87 -16.81
C LYS A 355 -22.28 -33.82 -15.28
N ILE A 356 -22.28 -32.60 -14.71
CA ILE A 356 -22.34 -32.39 -13.26
C ILE A 356 -23.67 -32.92 -12.71
N SER A 357 -24.81 -32.55 -13.30
CA SER A 357 -26.13 -33.01 -12.85
C SER A 357 -26.28 -34.55 -12.82
N GLN A 358 -25.69 -35.27 -13.78
CA GLN A 358 -25.68 -36.75 -13.79
C GLN A 358 -24.85 -37.35 -12.66
N ASP A 359 -23.71 -36.74 -12.34
CA ASP A 359 -22.84 -37.16 -11.25
C ASP A 359 -23.45 -36.80 -9.87
N GLU A 360 -24.16 -35.66 -9.78
CA GLU A 360 -24.89 -35.24 -8.56
C GLU A 360 -25.97 -36.26 -8.17
N GLY A 361 -26.73 -36.77 -9.14
CA GLY A 361 -27.71 -37.85 -8.90
C GLY A 361 -27.10 -39.19 -8.43
N ARG A 362 -25.79 -39.41 -8.66
CA ARG A 362 -25.06 -40.57 -8.11
C ARG A 362 -24.58 -40.30 -6.68
N LEU A 363 -24.13 -39.08 -6.39
CA LEU A 363 -23.68 -38.68 -5.06
C LEU A 363 -24.81 -38.68 -4.02
N LEU A 364 -26.04 -38.32 -4.42
CA LEU A 364 -27.19 -38.29 -3.52
C LEU A 364 -27.47 -39.63 -2.80
N ARG A 365 -27.17 -40.76 -3.44
CA ARG A 365 -27.39 -42.10 -2.87
C ARG A 365 -26.28 -42.55 -1.90
N GLY A 366 -25.25 -41.73 -1.71
CA GLY A 366 -24.13 -42.00 -0.83
C GLY A 366 -24.44 -41.72 0.64
N LYS A 367 -24.14 -42.68 1.53
CA LYS A 367 -24.31 -42.55 2.99
C LYS A 367 -23.17 -41.79 3.70
N LYS A 368 -22.17 -41.34 2.95
CA LYS A 368 -21.01 -40.59 3.44
C LYS A 368 -20.76 -39.43 2.48
N GLU A 369 -20.20 -38.34 2.99
CA GLU A 369 -19.91 -37.19 2.15
C GLU A 369 -18.84 -37.57 1.13
N THR A 370 -19.15 -37.32 -0.12
CA THR A 370 -18.25 -37.55 -1.25
C THR A 370 -18.28 -36.31 -2.12
N ALA A 371 -17.10 -35.77 -2.39
CA ALA A 371 -16.93 -34.63 -3.26
C ALA A 371 -16.36 -35.06 -4.61
N ILE A 372 -16.84 -34.44 -5.67
CA ILE A 372 -16.25 -34.50 -7.00
C ILE A 372 -15.80 -33.08 -7.35
N VAL A 373 -14.56 -32.97 -7.79
CA VAL A 373 -13.95 -31.71 -8.17
C VAL A 373 -13.74 -31.72 -9.68
N TYR A 374 -14.30 -30.71 -10.33
CA TYR A 374 -14.18 -30.47 -11.76
C TYR A 374 -13.25 -29.29 -11.99
N GLY A 375 -12.46 -29.38 -13.06
CA GLY A 375 -11.60 -28.30 -13.50
C GLY A 375 -12.40 -27.19 -14.18
N PRO A 376 -11.79 -26.01 -14.39
CA PRO A 376 -12.44 -24.91 -15.12
C PRO A 376 -12.95 -25.29 -16.52
N ASP A 377 -12.35 -26.32 -17.15
CA ASP A 377 -12.72 -26.87 -18.47
C ASP A 377 -13.87 -27.91 -18.42
N GLY A 378 -14.40 -28.25 -17.24
CA GLY A 378 -15.43 -29.29 -17.06
C GLY A 378 -14.90 -30.72 -17.00
N SER A 379 -13.57 -30.92 -17.06
CA SER A 379 -12.95 -32.22 -16.80
C SER A 379 -13.06 -32.59 -15.31
N THR A 380 -13.13 -33.89 -14.99
CA THR A 380 -13.11 -34.34 -13.59
C THR A 380 -11.67 -34.41 -13.12
N LEU A 381 -11.26 -33.54 -12.20
CA LEU A 381 -9.90 -33.53 -11.66
C LEU A 381 -9.68 -34.71 -10.73
N PHE A 382 -10.59 -34.90 -9.76
CA PHE A 382 -10.58 -36.04 -8.86
C PHE A 382 -11.90 -36.19 -8.09
N VAL A 383 -12.10 -37.38 -7.53
CA VAL A 383 -13.21 -37.70 -6.62
C VAL A 383 -12.65 -38.02 -5.25
N LYS A 384 -13.18 -37.39 -4.20
CA LYS A 384 -12.76 -37.58 -2.82
C LYS A 384 -13.91 -38.07 -1.97
N LYS A 385 -13.77 -39.28 -1.43
CA LYS A 385 -14.68 -39.80 -0.40
C LYS A 385 -14.19 -39.33 0.97
N GLY A 386 -15.09 -38.68 1.71
CA GLY A 386 -14.85 -38.21 3.06
C GLY A 386 -15.44 -39.15 4.13
N GLY A 387 -15.57 -38.58 5.32
CA GLY A 387 -16.22 -39.20 6.46
C GLY A 387 -17.75 -39.04 6.43
N GLU A 388 -18.40 -39.20 7.57
CA GLU A 388 -19.87 -39.10 7.67
C GLU A 388 -20.39 -37.68 7.53
N ARG A 389 -19.60 -36.67 7.94
CA ARG A 389 -19.98 -35.24 7.98
C ARG A 389 -18.86 -34.28 7.55
N SER A 390 -17.85 -34.79 6.85
CA SER A 390 -16.82 -33.91 6.28
C SER A 390 -16.04 -34.62 5.19
N VAL A 391 -15.72 -33.88 4.14
CA VAL A 391 -14.65 -34.22 3.19
C VAL A 391 -13.45 -33.32 3.46
N ARG A 392 -12.27 -33.93 3.61
CA ARG A 392 -11.01 -33.18 3.80
C ARG A 392 -10.15 -33.29 2.56
N PHE A 393 -9.56 -32.17 2.21
CA PHE A 393 -8.65 -32.04 1.08
C PHE A 393 -7.26 -31.69 1.58
N THR A 394 -6.26 -32.31 0.97
CA THR A 394 -4.87 -31.92 1.16
C THR A 394 -4.62 -30.55 0.53
N ARG A 395 -3.58 -29.85 0.97
CA ARG A 395 -3.23 -28.54 0.39
C ARG A 395 -3.03 -28.61 -1.13
N ARG A 396 -2.36 -29.65 -1.61
CA ARG A 396 -2.19 -29.91 -3.06
C ARG A 396 -3.52 -30.16 -3.78
N GLU A 397 -4.46 -30.85 -3.15
CA GLU A 397 -5.81 -31.04 -3.72
C GLU A 397 -6.59 -29.71 -3.75
N ILE A 398 -6.51 -28.90 -2.69
CA ILE A 398 -7.10 -27.55 -2.61
C ILE A 398 -6.53 -26.65 -3.71
N ASP A 399 -5.22 -26.68 -3.94
CA ASP A 399 -4.55 -25.89 -4.98
C ASP A 399 -5.04 -26.27 -6.39
N LEU A 400 -5.40 -27.54 -6.62
CA LEU A 400 -5.94 -28.01 -7.90
C LEU A 400 -7.39 -27.57 -8.15
N MET A 401 -8.13 -27.17 -7.11
CA MET A 401 -9.55 -26.80 -7.23
C MET A 401 -9.77 -25.40 -7.81
N ARG A 402 -8.72 -24.59 -7.90
CA ARG A 402 -8.81 -23.17 -8.27
C ARG A 402 -9.51 -22.98 -9.62
N GLY A 403 -10.53 -22.12 -9.64
CA GLY A 403 -11.39 -21.85 -10.80
C GLY A 403 -12.33 -23.01 -11.19
N GLY A 404 -12.26 -24.14 -10.48
CA GLY A 404 -13.07 -25.32 -10.74
C GLY A 404 -14.42 -25.30 -10.03
N ILE A 405 -15.18 -26.38 -10.18
CA ILE A 405 -16.46 -26.61 -9.49
C ILE A 405 -16.31 -27.80 -8.55
N LEU A 406 -16.68 -27.65 -7.28
CA LEU A 406 -16.76 -28.75 -6.34
C LEU A 406 -18.22 -29.04 -6.05
N THR A 407 -18.66 -30.26 -6.35
CA THR A 407 -19.98 -30.74 -5.90
C THR A 407 -19.81 -31.86 -4.88
N HIS A 408 -20.63 -31.86 -3.84
CA HIS A 408 -20.61 -32.91 -2.81
C HIS A 408 -22.00 -33.10 -2.22
N ASN A 409 -22.26 -34.29 -1.67
CA ASN A 409 -23.54 -34.57 -1.00
C ASN A 409 -23.48 -34.24 0.50
N HIS A 410 -24.57 -33.71 1.03
CA HIS A 410 -24.84 -33.52 2.45
C HIS A 410 -25.91 -34.53 2.91
N PRO A 411 -25.50 -35.67 3.52
CA PRO A 411 -26.45 -36.71 3.94
C PRO A 411 -27.48 -36.26 4.99
N GLU A 412 -27.21 -35.17 5.71
CA GLU A 412 -28.09 -34.63 6.76
C GLU A 412 -29.08 -33.58 6.25
N ASP A 413 -29.17 -33.39 4.92
CA ASP A 413 -30.12 -32.48 4.26
C ASP A 413 -29.97 -31.00 4.63
N THR A 414 -28.76 -30.62 5.02
CA THR A 414 -28.37 -29.29 5.50
C THR A 414 -27.63 -28.48 4.43
N SER A 415 -27.55 -27.16 4.62
CA SER A 415 -26.81 -26.28 3.72
C SER A 415 -25.32 -26.17 4.09
N PHE A 416 -24.60 -25.21 3.49
CA PHE A 416 -23.16 -25.02 3.69
C PHE A 416 -22.80 -24.68 5.14
N SER A 417 -21.76 -25.34 5.63
CA SER A 417 -21.15 -25.08 6.94
C SER A 417 -20.07 -23.98 6.84
N PRO A 418 -19.61 -23.42 7.97
CA PRO A 418 -18.45 -22.52 7.98
C PRO A 418 -17.20 -23.15 7.37
N ALA A 419 -17.03 -24.46 7.50
CA ALA A 419 -15.90 -25.18 6.91
C ALA A 419 -15.99 -25.21 5.38
N ASP A 420 -17.19 -25.33 4.82
CA ASP A 420 -17.42 -25.32 3.37
C ASP A 420 -17.20 -23.91 2.81
N ILE A 421 -17.72 -22.88 3.49
CA ILE A 421 -17.49 -21.47 3.13
C ILE A 421 -15.99 -21.14 3.19
N ASN A 422 -15.30 -21.56 4.25
CA ASN A 422 -13.86 -21.37 4.33
C ASN A 422 -13.11 -22.19 3.28
N THR A 423 -13.58 -23.41 2.94
CA THR A 423 -12.99 -24.21 1.86
C THR A 423 -13.17 -23.51 0.52
N LEU A 424 -14.35 -22.95 0.22
CA LEU A 424 -14.61 -22.10 -0.93
C LEU A 424 -13.63 -20.92 -0.97
N ARG A 425 -13.41 -20.23 0.17
CA ARG A 425 -12.44 -19.14 0.30
C ARG A 425 -11.00 -19.56 0.01
N VAL A 426 -10.52 -20.65 0.61
CA VAL A 426 -9.10 -21.03 0.51
C VAL A 426 -8.74 -21.79 -0.75
N SER A 427 -9.72 -22.46 -1.38
CA SER A 427 -9.52 -23.24 -2.60
C SER A 427 -9.53 -22.39 -3.87
N GLY A 428 -10.19 -21.23 -3.83
CA GLY A 428 -10.41 -20.43 -5.02
C GLY A 428 -11.32 -21.11 -6.04
N LEU A 429 -12.21 -22.01 -5.59
CA LEU A 429 -13.27 -22.60 -6.41
C LEU A 429 -14.17 -21.50 -7.01
N ALA A 430 -14.59 -21.70 -8.26
CA ALA A 430 -15.56 -20.81 -8.90
C ALA A 430 -16.99 -21.04 -8.38
N GLU A 431 -17.32 -22.29 -8.04
CA GLU A 431 -18.62 -22.66 -7.47
C GLU A 431 -18.47 -23.88 -6.57
N MET A 432 -19.16 -23.85 -5.42
CA MET A 432 -19.37 -25.01 -4.58
C MET A 432 -20.85 -25.39 -4.55
N ARG A 433 -21.13 -26.69 -4.65
CA ARG A 433 -22.47 -27.25 -4.72
C ARG A 433 -22.62 -28.31 -3.62
N ALA A 434 -23.69 -28.20 -2.83
CA ALA A 434 -24.06 -29.15 -1.80
C ALA A 434 -25.40 -29.79 -2.16
N ILE A 435 -25.36 -31.08 -2.44
CA ILE A 435 -26.50 -31.87 -2.92
C ILE A 435 -27.22 -32.44 -1.70
N THR A 436 -28.52 -32.19 -1.63
CA THR A 436 -29.42 -32.67 -0.59
C THR A 436 -30.57 -33.45 -1.23
N SER A 437 -31.35 -34.17 -0.43
CA SER A 437 -32.53 -34.89 -0.90
C SER A 437 -33.62 -33.96 -1.46
N GLY A 438 -33.71 -32.73 -0.95
CA GLY A 438 -34.66 -31.72 -1.42
C GLY A 438 -34.21 -30.89 -2.62
N GLY A 439 -32.92 -30.87 -2.97
CA GLY A 439 -32.38 -29.97 -4.00
C GLY A 439 -30.87 -29.76 -3.90
N VAL A 440 -30.33 -28.84 -4.69
CA VAL A 440 -28.90 -28.49 -4.69
C VAL A 440 -28.71 -27.05 -4.22
N TYR A 441 -27.96 -26.88 -3.13
CA TYR A 441 -27.45 -25.57 -2.71
C TYR A 441 -26.24 -25.21 -3.55
N ARG A 442 -26.17 -23.96 -4.03
CA ARG A 442 -25.05 -23.44 -4.81
C ARG A 442 -24.50 -22.20 -4.12
N MET A 443 -23.17 -22.09 -4.08
CA MET A 443 -22.48 -20.95 -3.49
C MET A 443 -21.27 -20.56 -4.32
N ARG A 444 -21.19 -19.30 -4.72
CA ARG A 444 -20.01 -18.72 -5.40
C ARG A 444 -19.35 -17.66 -4.52
N PRO A 445 -18.02 -17.56 -4.56
CA PRO A 445 -17.30 -16.60 -3.73
C PRO A 445 -17.60 -15.16 -4.18
N PRO A 446 -17.45 -14.17 -3.28
CA PRO A 446 -17.54 -12.76 -3.64
C PRO A 446 -16.34 -12.34 -4.50
N VAL A 447 -16.47 -11.23 -5.26
CA VAL A 447 -15.37 -10.66 -6.06
C VAL A 447 -14.14 -10.36 -5.19
N HIS A 448 -14.38 -9.86 -3.98
CA HIS A 448 -13.36 -9.70 -2.93
C HIS A 448 -13.93 -10.14 -1.59
N TRP A 449 -13.20 -10.96 -0.85
CA TRP A 449 -13.61 -11.36 0.51
C TRP A 449 -13.42 -10.18 1.47
N ASP A 450 -14.50 -9.78 2.13
CA ASP A 450 -14.47 -8.67 3.09
C ASP A 450 -13.45 -8.95 4.20
N THR A 451 -12.68 -7.94 4.58
CA THR A 451 -11.69 -8.05 5.67
C THR A 451 -12.28 -8.50 7.01
N ALA A 452 -13.59 -8.34 7.22
CA ALA A 452 -14.34 -8.85 8.36
C ALA A 452 -14.77 -10.32 8.21
N PHE A 453 -14.71 -10.89 7.00
CA PHE A 453 -15.19 -12.24 6.66
C PHE A 453 -14.19 -13.02 5.79
N ASN A 454 -12.88 -12.85 6.03
CA ASN A 454 -11.83 -13.43 5.17
C ASN A 454 -10.89 -14.42 5.87
N THR A 455 -11.20 -14.88 7.08
CA THR A 455 -10.48 -15.99 7.74
C THR A 455 -11.47 -17.02 8.27
N ARG A 456 -11.00 -18.24 8.53
CA ARG A 456 -11.86 -19.31 9.04
C ARG A 456 -12.53 -18.90 10.35
N GLU A 457 -11.77 -18.32 11.26
CA GLU A 457 -12.23 -17.91 12.59
C GLU A 457 -13.24 -16.78 12.48
N LYS A 458 -13.04 -15.83 11.55
CA LYS A 458 -14.00 -14.75 11.31
C LYS A 458 -15.28 -15.26 10.66
N ILE A 459 -15.16 -16.20 9.72
CA ILE A 459 -16.32 -16.86 9.10
C ILE A 459 -17.11 -17.63 10.16
N GLU A 460 -16.45 -18.45 10.97
CA GLU A 460 -17.07 -19.20 12.07
C GLU A 460 -17.70 -18.25 13.11
N ALA A 461 -17.02 -17.16 13.47
CA ALA A 461 -17.53 -16.19 14.44
C ALA A 461 -18.77 -15.46 13.93
N GLU A 462 -18.76 -15.03 12.67
CA GLU A 462 -19.89 -14.31 12.08
C GLU A 462 -21.07 -15.25 11.77
N TYR A 463 -20.80 -16.49 11.37
CA TYR A 463 -21.80 -17.54 11.24
C TYR A 463 -22.45 -17.82 12.59
N ALA A 464 -21.66 -18.05 13.64
CA ALA A 464 -22.18 -18.29 14.99
C ALA A 464 -22.96 -17.07 15.53
N ARG A 465 -22.52 -15.85 15.23
CA ARG A 465 -23.25 -14.62 15.60
C ARG A 465 -24.63 -14.59 14.95
N LEU A 466 -24.73 -14.94 13.67
CA LEU A 466 -26.01 -14.98 12.96
C LEU A 466 -26.87 -16.17 13.39
N GLU A 467 -26.29 -17.34 13.68
CA GLU A 467 -27.00 -18.47 14.28
C GLU A 467 -27.66 -18.06 15.60
N GLN A 468 -26.94 -17.42 16.52
CA GLN A 468 -27.50 -16.96 17.79
C GLN A 468 -28.69 -15.98 17.62
N LEU A 469 -28.72 -15.24 16.52
CA LEU A 469 -29.79 -14.28 16.23
C LEU A 469 -30.99 -14.91 15.49
N ILE A 470 -30.76 -15.95 14.69
CA ILE A 470 -31.74 -16.55 13.79
C ILE A 470 -32.32 -17.83 14.38
N GLU A 471 -31.47 -18.71 14.93
CA GLU A 471 -31.84 -20.03 15.44
C GLU A 471 -33.01 -19.97 16.45
N PRO A 472 -33.01 -19.12 17.49
CA PRO A 472 -34.12 -19.10 18.46
C PRO A 472 -35.46 -18.72 17.84
N LYS A 473 -35.45 -17.89 16.79
CA LYS A 473 -36.66 -17.46 16.08
C LYS A 473 -37.24 -18.58 15.23
N VAL A 474 -36.38 -19.37 14.59
CA VAL A 474 -36.82 -20.53 13.78
C VAL A 474 -37.24 -21.68 14.69
N TRP A 475 -36.56 -21.88 15.83
CA TRP A 475 -36.93 -22.92 16.80
C TRP A 475 -38.29 -22.66 17.44
N ALA A 476 -38.60 -21.39 17.77
CA ALA A 476 -39.91 -21.02 18.28
C ALA A 476 -41.06 -21.42 17.33
N ARG A 477 -40.84 -21.37 16.00
CA ARG A 477 -41.79 -21.84 15.00
C ARG A 477 -41.93 -23.37 14.99
N CYS A 478 -40.85 -24.09 15.25
CA CYS A 478 -40.88 -25.54 15.43
C CYS A 478 -41.63 -25.95 16.71
N GLU A 479 -41.40 -25.25 17.82
CA GLU A 479 -42.13 -25.49 19.09
C GLU A 479 -43.62 -25.13 18.98
N ALA A 480 -43.95 -24.12 18.20
CA ALA A 480 -45.33 -23.78 17.83
C ALA A 480 -45.97 -24.78 16.86
N GLY A 481 -45.20 -25.74 16.34
CA GLY A 481 -45.66 -26.77 15.40
C GLY A 481 -45.89 -26.27 13.97
N GLU A 482 -45.41 -25.07 13.63
CA GLU A 482 -45.56 -24.48 12.29
C GLU A 482 -44.64 -25.15 11.25
N ILE A 483 -43.51 -25.67 11.69
CA ILE A 483 -42.53 -26.40 10.88
C ILE A 483 -42.12 -27.67 11.62
N SER A 484 -41.77 -28.73 10.89
CA SER A 484 -41.31 -29.97 11.51
C SER A 484 -39.86 -29.86 12.01
N VAL A 485 -39.48 -30.74 12.95
CA VAL A 485 -38.09 -30.85 13.43
C VAL A 485 -37.11 -31.20 12.30
N ALA A 486 -37.58 -31.91 11.27
CA ALA A 486 -36.78 -32.22 10.09
C ALA A 486 -36.53 -30.98 9.22
N GLU A 487 -37.54 -30.11 9.07
CA GLU A 487 -37.42 -28.87 8.30
C GLU A 487 -36.65 -27.78 9.05
N TYR A 488 -36.69 -27.82 10.39
CA TYR A 488 -36.02 -26.85 11.25
C TYR A 488 -34.54 -26.65 10.88
N ASN A 489 -33.77 -27.73 10.82
CA ASN A 489 -32.33 -27.66 10.54
C ASN A 489 -32.03 -27.05 9.17
N ARG A 490 -32.83 -27.41 8.16
CA ARG A 490 -32.68 -26.88 6.81
C ARG A 490 -33.02 -25.39 6.73
N ILE A 491 -34.13 -24.98 7.35
CA ILE A 491 -34.61 -23.60 7.29
C ILE A 491 -33.68 -22.67 8.05
N TYR A 492 -33.28 -23.04 9.27
CA TYR A 492 -32.44 -22.14 10.08
C TYR A 492 -31.07 -21.95 9.40
N GLN A 493 -30.43 -23.03 8.94
CA GLN A 493 -29.12 -22.92 8.29
C GLN A 493 -29.20 -22.20 6.95
N HIS A 494 -30.24 -22.44 6.16
CA HIS A 494 -30.45 -21.69 4.92
C HIS A 494 -30.59 -20.19 5.20
N GLN A 495 -31.33 -19.78 6.24
CA GLN A 495 -31.47 -18.36 6.58
C GLN A 495 -30.17 -17.73 7.09
N VAL A 496 -29.38 -18.47 7.88
CA VAL A 496 -28.06 -18.01 8.34
C VAL A 496 -27.12 -17.81 7.16
N VAL A 497 -27.03 -18.78 6.25
CA VAL A 497 -26.16 -18.70 5.07
C VAL A 497 -26.65 -17.62 4.10
N SER A 498 -27.96 -17.45 3.90
CA SER A 498 -28.52 -16.36 3.09
C SER A 498 -28.17 -14.98 3.66
N ALA A 499 -28.29 -14.80 4.99
CA ALA A 499 -27.93 -13.54 5.63
C ALA A 499 -26.42 -13.25 5.55
N LEU A 500 -25.58 -14.28 5.70
CA LEU A 500 -24.13 -14.17 5.46
C LEU A 500 -23.82 -13.79 4.03
N ALA A 501 -24.48 -14.46 3.08
CA ALA A 501 -24.27 -14.24 1.65
C ALA A 501 -24.62 -12.80 1.26
N GLU A 502 -25.74 -12.28 1.74
CA GLU A 502 -26.13 -10.88 1.53
C GLU A 502 -25.14 -9.89 2.16
N ALA A 503 -24.71 -10.15 3.41
CA ALA A 503 -23.82 -9.25 4.13
C ALA A 503 -22.41 -9.16 3.52
N PHE A 504 -21.90 -10.27 2.96
CA PHE A 504 -20.52 -10.36 2.48
C PHE A 504 -20.42 -10.59 0.96
N GLY A 505 -21.54 -10.45 0.25
CA GLY A 505 -21.58 -10.48 -1.21
C GLY A 505 -21.32 -11.85 -1.84
N LEU A 506 -21.59 -12.96 -1.12
CA LEU A 506 -21.57 -14.29 -1.73
C LEU A 506 -22.83 -14.49 -2.58
N GLU A 507 -22.72 -15.15 -3.73
CA GLU A 507 -23.90 -15.61 -4.44
C GLU A 507 -24.32 -16.96 -3.86
N TYR A 508 -25.48 -17.01 -3.22
CA TYR A 508 -26.01 -18.22 -2.61
C TYR A 508 -27.44 -18.47 -3.07
N SER A 509 -27.73 -19.69 -3.52
CA SER A 509 -29.05 -20.09 -3.99
C SER A 509 -29.35 -21.55 -3.68
N PHE A 510 -30.63 -21.90 -3.72
CA PHE A 510 -31.12 -23.27 -3.63
C PHE A 510 -32.00 -23.58 -4.83
N GLU A 511 -31.74 -24.70 -5.48
CA GLU A 511 -32.55 -25.20 -6.57
C GLU A 511 -33.22 -26.51 -6.13
N GLU A 512 -34.55 -26.51 -6.10
CA GLU A 512 -35.34 -27.71 -5.79
C GLU A 512 -35.24 -28.74 -6.92
N ASN A 513 -35.19 -30.03 -6.57
CA ASN A 513 -35.06 -31.14 -7.52
C ASN A 513 -36.34 -31.43 -8.32
#